data_AF-X1SRK1-F1
#
_entry.id   AF-X1SRK1-F1
#
_cell.length_a   1.000
_cell.length_b   1.000
_cell.length_c   1.000
_cell.angle_alpha   90.00
_cell.angle_beta   90.00
_cell.angle_gamma   90.00
#
_symmetry.space_group_name_H-M   'P 1'
#
loop_
_entity.id
_entity.type
_entity.pdbx_description
1 polymer ?
#
loop_
_entity_poly.entity_id
_entity_poly.type
_entity_poly.pdbx_seq_one_letter_code
_entity_poly.pdbx_strand_id
1 'polypeptide(L)'
;FVDDNFIGNRGKLKSEVLPAIIEWMKEKKYPFTFSTEVSINLADDEELMMLMTDAGFDTVFIGIETPNEESLSECNKTTNRDRDLVASVKTLQNHGFHVRGGFIIGFDSDPPSIFRSQINFIQKSGIVTAMVGILNAPPGTRLYKRLNYLDEETKEHIIPFIIEPSAGVDRSVLAFLCDAYDEEPDKEEIRVLLHLHPTLAPIKVAVLPLSRREKLVAVAKKIYADLRPNWMIQYDDTQSIGRRYRRQDEIGTPLCVTIDFQSLEDEQVTIRERDTMNQIRVPINELRTTLTAKLSGEAFDTQPLWTT
;
A
#
# COMPACT_ATOMS: atom_id res chain seq x y z
N PHE A 1 -7.22 28.06 -5.97
CA PHE A 1 -7.46 28.89 -4.78
C PHE A 1 -7.88 27.92 -3.69
N VAL A 2 -7.14 27.85 -2.60
CA VAL A 2 -7.45 27.00 -1.46
C VAL A 2 -7.86 27.94 -0.34
N ASP A 3 -9.07 27.77 0.17
CA ASP A 3 -9.54 28.45 1.37
C ASP A 3 -9.27 27.50 2.55
N ASP A 4 -8.53 27.98 3.55
CA ASP A 4 -8.10 27.19 4.72
C ASP A 4 -9.30 26.65 5.54
N ASN A 5 -10.51 27.22 5.36
CA ASN A 5 -11.73 26.64 5.89
C ASN A 5 -12.96 27.14 5.13
N PHE A 6 -13.23 26.53 3.97
CA PHE A 6 -14.31 26.95 3.07
C PHE A 6 -15.68 27.01 3.74
N ILE A 7 -15.93 26.18 4.76
CA ILE A 7 -17.21 26.10 5.47
C ILE A 7 -17.35 27.10 6.63
N GLY A 8 -16.46 28.09 6.75
CA GLY A 8 -16.46 29.07 7.84
C GLY A 8 -17.73 29.92 7.94
N ASN A 9 -18.42 30.19 6.82
CA ASN A 9 -19.71 30.90 6.79
C ASN A 9 -20.77 30.10 6.04
N ARG A 10 -21.29 29.05 6.70
CA ARG A 10 -22.26 28.11 6.14
C ARG A 10 -23.52 28.79 5.61
N GLY A 11 -24.03 29.81 6.32
CA GLY A 11 -25.24 30.54 5.91
C GLY A 11 -25.08 31.15 4.52
N LYS A 12 -24.01 31.93 4.32
CA LYS A 12 -23.72 32.55 3.02
C LYS A 12 -23.43 31.53 1.93
N LEU A 13 -22.74 30.44 2.25
CA LEU A 13 -22.45 29.38 1.29
C LEU A 13 -23.73 28.75 0.74
N LYS A 14 -24.67 28.41 1.64
CA LYS A 14 -25.94 27.78 1.27
C LYS A 14 -26.87 28.72 0.52
N SER A 15 -26.92 30.00 0.92
CA SER A 15 -27.89 30.96 0.36
C SER A 15 -27.42 31.62 -0.93
N GLU A 16 -26.12 31.83 -1.12
CA GLU A 16 -25.59 32.65 -2.22
C GLU A 16 -24.55 31.90 -3.05
N VAL A 17 -23.47 31.43 -2.41
CA VAL A 17 -22.26 31.03 -3.14
C VAL A 17 -22.44 29.70 -3.87
N LEU A 18 -22.87 28.64 -3.17
CA LEU A 18 -23.06 27.32 -3.77
C LEU A 18 -24.17 27.33 -4.83
N PRO A 19 -25.35 27.96 -4.60
CA PRO A 19 -26.35 28.10 -5.65
C PRO A 19 -25.82 28.76 -6.93
N ALA A 20 -25.06 29.85 -6.80
CA ALA A 20 -24.47 30.54 -7.94
C ALA A 20 -23.43 29.67 -8.68
N ILE A 21 -22.60 28.91 -7.95
CA ILE A 21 -21.65 27.96 -8.56
C ILE A 21 -22.40 26.84 -9.28
N ILE A 22 -23.44 26.26 -8.66
CA ILE A 22 -24.25 25.19 -9.26
C ILE A 22 -24.89 25.66 -10.57
N GLU A 23 -25.47 26.86 -10.58
CA GLU A 23 -26.08 27.43 -11.79
C GLU A 23 -25.04 27.57 -12.92
N TRP A 24 -23.88 28.14 -12.60
CA TRP A 24 -22.78 28.30 -13.55
C TRP A 24 -22.23 26.95 -14.05
N MET A 25 -22.04 25.98 -13.15
CA MET A 25 -21.56 24.64 -13.49
C MET A 25 -22.53 23.92 -14.42
N LYS A 26 -23.84 24.05 -14.19
CA LYS A 26 -24.89 23.52 -15.08
C LYS A 26 -24.84 24.18 -16.46
N GLU A 27 -24.72 25.51 -16.52
CA GLU A 27 -24.61 26.26 -17.78
C GLU A 27 -23.40 25.81 -18.61
N LYS A 28 -22.26 25.58 -17.94
CA LYS A 28 -21.00 25.16 -18.59
C LYS A 28 -20.83 23.65 -18.73
N LYS A 29 -21.83 22.85 -18.33
CA LYS A 29 -21.81 21.38 -18.37
C LYS A 29 -20.64 20.76 -17.59
N TYR A 30 -20.38 21.26 -16.38
CA TYR A 30 -19.39 20.71 -15.44
C TYR A 30 -17.98 20.56 -16.03
N PRO A 31 -17.33 21.68 -16.42
CA PRO A 31 -16.04 21.64 -17.13
C PRO A 31 -14.83 21.23 -16.27
N PHE A 32 -14.95 21.26 -14.94
CA PHE A 32 -13.90 20.89 -13.98
C PHE A 32 -14.52 20.48 -12.64
N THR A 33 -13.69 19.95 -11.74
CA THR A 33 -14.06 19.65 -10.36
C THR A 33 -13.32 20.56 -9.37
N PHE A 34 -13.85 20.66 -8.15
CA PHE A 34 -13.29 21.48 -7.09
C PHE A 34 -12.75 20.64 -5.93
N SER A 35 -11.65 21.12 -5.35
CA SER A 35 -11.09 20.60 -4.10
C SER A 35 -10.95 21.72 -3.08
N THR A 36 -11.19 21.44 -1.79
CA THR A 36 -11.07 22.47 -0.75
C THR A 36 -10.69 21.90 0.62
N GLU A 37 -10.33 22.77 1.57
CA GLU A 37 -10.09 22.42 2.98
C GLU A 37 -11.33 22.71 3.83
N VAL A 38 -11.70 21.76 4.68
CA VAL A 38 -12.86 21.87 5.58
C VAL A 38 -12.56 21.25 6.93
N SER A 39 -13.31 21.67 7.94
CA SER A 39 -13.34 20.97 9.23
C SER A 39 -14.23 19.72 9.16
N ILE A 40 -13.94 18.73 10.01
CA ILE A 40 -14.66 17.44 10.03
C ILE A 40 -16.17 17.59 10.28
N ASN A 41 -16.59 18.70 10.90
CA ASN A 41 -17.98 19.03 11.18
C ASN A 41 -18.81 19.38 9.92
N LEU A 42 -18.25 19.28 8.72
CA LEU A 42 -19.04 19.18 7.48
C LEU A 42 -19.93 17.94 7.49
N ALA A 43 -19.47 16.84 8.12
CA ALA A 43 -20.24 15.60 8.22
C ALA A 43 -21.58 15.75 8.96
N ASP A 44 -21.76 16.84 9.71
CA ASP A 44 -22.98 17.15 10.46
C ASP A 44 -24.03 17.93 9.64
N ASP A 45 -23.70 18.34 8.40
CA ASP A 45 -24.52 19.23 7.59
C ASP A 45 -24.80 18.62 6.21
N GLU A 46 -25.82 17.76 6.16
CA GLU A 46 -26.22 17.04 4.95
C GLU A 46 -26.59 17.98 3.78
N GLU A 47 -27.31 19.05 4.07
CA GLU A 47 -27.67 20.06 3.06
C GLU A 47 -26.43 20.71 2.45
N LEU A 48 -25.44 21.08 3.29
CA LEU A 48 -24.19 21.66 2.79
C LEU A 48 -23.39 20.66 1.95
N MET A 49 -23.32 19.40 2.38
CA MET A 49 -22.68 18.33 1.62
C MET A 49 -23.32 18.17 0.24
N MET A 50 -24.65 18.09 0.16
CA MET A 50 -25.37 17.97 -1.10
C MET A 50 -25.09 19.17 -2.04
N LEU A 51 -25.16 20.40 -1.51
CA LEU A 51 -24.88 21.60 -2.29
C LEU A 51 -23.42 21.64 -2.80
N MET A 52 -22.46 21.18 -2.01
CA MET A 52 -21.06 21.08 -2.42
C MET A 52 -20.88 20.04 -3.54
N THR A 53 -21.47 18.85 -3.40
CA THR A 53 -21.41 17.82 -4.45
C THR A 53 -22.08 18.30 -5.74
N ASP A 54 -23.25 18.94 -5.66
CA ASP A 54 -23.96 19.52 -6.81
C ASP A 54 -23.16 20.64 -7.50
N ALA A 55 -22.37 21.38 -6.73
CA ALA A 55 -21.46 22.42 -7.23
C ALA A 55 -20.20 21.84 -7.88
N GLY A 56 -19.97 20.52 -7.81
CA GLY A 56 -18.83 19.83 -8.42
C GLY A 56 -17.60 19.71 -7.51
N PHE A 57 -17.76 19.83 -6.19
CA PHE A 57 -16.70 19.48 -5.25
C PHE A 57 -16.62 17.96 -5.10
N ASP A 58 -15.43 17.39 -5.38
CA ASP A 58 -15.21 15.94 -5.31
C ASP A 58 -14.16 15.55 -4.25
N THR A 59 -13.40 16.52 -3.73
CA THR A 59 -12.26 16.27 -2.84
C THR A 59 -12.27 17.26 -1.69
N VAL A 60 -12.16 16.76 -0.47
CA VAL A 60 -12.01 17.58 0.74
C VAL A 60 -10.76 17.17 1.50
N PHE A 61 -9.97 18.15 1.92
CA PHE A 61 -8.88 17.95 2.87
C PHE A 61 -9.36 18.31 4.27
N ILE A 62 -9.08 17.41 5.22
CA ILE A 62 -9.49 17.56 6.62
C ILE A 62 -8.28 17.33 7.52
N GLY A 63 -7.96 18.33 8.34
CA GLY A 63 -7.02 18.17 9.44
C GLY A 63 -7.64 17.30 10.54
N ILE A 64 -7.35 16.00 10.50
CA ILE A 64 -7.70 15.04 11.56
C ILE A 64 -6.77 15.24 12.76
N GLU A 65 -5.51 15.62 12.48
CA GLU A 65 -4.40 15.78 13.42
C GLU A 65 -3.97 14.45 14.05
N THR A 66 -4.82 13.84 14.89
CA THR A 66 -4.48 12.63 15.64
C THR A 66 -5.75 11.91 16.08
N PRO A 67 -5.77 10.56 16.10
CA PRO A 67 -6.88 9.79 16.66
C PRO A 67 -6.83 9.70 18.19
N ASN A 68 -5.83 10.32 18.84
CA ASN A 68 -5.70 10.36 20.30
C ASN A 68 -6.44 11.59 20.87
N GLU A 69 -7.42 11.37 21.74
CA GLU A 69 -8.24 12.44 22.35
C GLU A 69 -7.45 13.41 23.24
N GLU A 70 -6.43 12.94 23.95
CA GLU A 70 -5.59 13.79 24.81
C GLU A 70 -4.75 14.75 23.96
N SER A 71 -4.13 14.24 22.90
CA SER A 71 -3.41 15.03 21.91
C SER A 71 -4.33 16.00 21.14
N LEU A 72 -5.58 15.62 20.84
CA LEU A 72 -6.59 16.52 20.27
C LEU A 72 -6.96 17.68 21.21
N SER A 73 -6.98 17.40 22.52
CA SER A 73 -7.23 18.43 23.53
C SER A 73 -6.07 19.43 23.60
N GLU A 74 -4.82 18.97 23.47
CA GLU A 74 -3.64 19.84 23.44
C GLU A 74 -3.65 20.80 22.24
N CYS A 75 -4.05 20.34 21.06
CA CYS A 75 -4.02 21.13 19.83
C CYS A 75 -5.25 22.06 19.66
N ASN A 76 -6.15 22.14 20.65
CA ASN A 76 -7.39 22.94 20.61
C ASN A 76 -8.30 22.65 19.41
N LYS A 77 -8.23 21.45 18.82
CA LYS A 77 -9.06 21.04 17.68
C LYS A 77 -10.44 20.56 18.14
N THR A 78 -11.21 21.48 18.71
CA THR A 78 -12.51 21.19 19.37
C THR A 78 -13.53 20.50 18.46
N THR A 79 -13.50 20.74 17.15
CA THR A 79 -14.42 20.11 16.18
C THR A 79 -14.20 18.62 16.00
N ASN A 80 -13.02 18.11 16.34
CA ASN A 80 -12.61 16.72 16.14
C ASN A 80 -12.82 15.86 17.40
N ARG A 81 -13.10 16.50 18.54
CA ARG A 81 -13.24 15.86 19.85
C ARG A 81 -14.64 15.30 20.05
N ASP A 82 -14.72 14.34 20.98
CA ASP A 82 -15.98 13.82 21.51
C ASP A 82 -16.91 13.27 20.41
N ARG A 83 -16.32 12.76 19.33
CA ARG A 83 -17.06 12.21 18.17
C ARG A 83 -16.35 11.04 17.52
N ASP A 84 -17.12 10.22 16.82
CA ASP A 84 -16.56 9.16 15.99
C ASP A 84 -16.02 9.74 14.67
N LEU A 85 -14.71 9.98 14.64
CA LEU A 85 -14.00 10.48 13.46
C LEU A 85 -14.07 9.51 12.26
N VAL A 86 -14.08 8.20 12.51
CA VAL A 86 -14.19 7.19 11.44
C VAL A 86 -15.58 7.27 10.81
N ALA A 87 -16.64 7.34 11.63
CA ALA A 87 -18.01 7.49 11.14
C ALA A 87 -18.20 8.81 10.37
N SER A 88 -17.56 9.89 10.84
CA SER A 88 -17.62 11.20 10.20
C SER A 88 -16.96 11.17 8.82
N VAL A 89 -15.78 10.55 8.70
CA VAL A 89 -15.11 10.34 7.41
C VAL A 89 -15.96 9.49 6.46
N LYS A 90 -16.55 8.39 6.95
CA LYS A 90 -17.43 7.54 6.13
C LYS A 90 -18.68 8.28 5.66
N THR A 91 -19.23 9.16 6.49
CA THR A 91 -20.38 10.00 6.12
C THR A 91 -20.03 10.88 4.93
N LEU A 92 -18.87 11.54 4.96
CA LEU A 92 -18.38 12.37 3.84
C LEU A 92 -18.15 11.54 2.57
N GLN A 93 -17.51 10.37 2.70
CA GLN A 93 -17.28 9.46 1.57
C GLN A 93 -18.59 8.99 0.93
N ASN A 94 -19.62 8.70 1.74
CA ASN A 94 -20.93 8.30 1.25
C ASN A 94 -21.67 9.43 0.52
N HIS A 95 -21.27 10.70 0.70
CA HIS A 95 -21.79 11.85 -0.02
C HIS A 95 -20.97 12.22 -1.26
N GLY A 96 -20.01 11.36 -1.65
CA GLY A 96 -19.24 11.50 -2.89
C GLY A 96 -17.90 12.21 -2.74
N PHE A 97 -17.45 12.51 -1.51
CA PHE A 97 -16.16 13.17 -1.30
C PHE A 97 -15.00 12.18 -1.18
N HIS A 98 -13.94 12.43 -1.93
CA HIS A 98 -12.61 11.91 -1.64
C HIS A 98 -12.02 12.66 -0.44
N VAL A 99 -11.97 12.00 0.71
CA VAL A 99 -11.39 12.57 1.93
C VAL A 99 -9.88 12.38 1.95
N ARG A 100 -9.15 13.50 1.96
CA ARG A 100 -7.71 13.55 2.26
C ARG A 100 -7.52 13.94 3.72
N GLY A 101 -6.70 13.20 4.44
CA GLY A 101 -6.48 13.42 5.88
C GLY A 101 -5.12 14.06 6.15
N GLY A 102 -5.11 15.16 6.89
CA GLY A 102 -3.92 15.71 7.52
C GLY A 102 -3.75 15.14 8.93
N PHE A 103 -2.57 14.61 9.21
CA PHE A 103 -2.18 14.04 10.50
C PHE A 103 -0.88 14.68 10.98
N ILE A 104 -0.73 14.78 12.30
CA ILE A 104 0.45 15.29 12.97
C ILE A 104 0.89 14.23 13.98
N ILE A 105 2.19 14.00 14.08
CA ILE A 105 2.83 13.18 15.10
C ILE A 105 3.79 14.05 15.92
N GLY A 106 3.87 13.78 17.22
CA GLY A 106 4.83 14.43 18.11
C GLY A 106 4.17 15.39 19.10
N PHE A 107 2.89 15.18 19.43
CA PHE A 107 2.26 15.86 20.56
C PHE A 107 2.80 15.33 21.88
N ASP A 108 2.80 16.16 22.93
CA ASP A 108 3.33 15.78 24.25
C ASP A 108 2.54 14.59 24.84
N SER A 109 1.27 14.46 24.45
CA SER A 109 0.34 13.42 24.89
C SER A 109 0.31 12.18 23.98
N ASP A 110 1.14 12.14 22.93
CA ASP A 110 1.19 10.98 22.03
C ASP A 110 1.83 9.77 22.74
N PRO A 111 1.11 8.65 22.91
CA PRO A 111 1.69 7.45 23.51
C PRO A 111 2.66 6.77 22.52
N PRO A 112 3.55 5.86 22.98
CA PRO A 112 4.40 5.07 22.08
C PRO A 112 3.63 4.26 21.02
N SER A 113 2.35 3.98 21.26
CA SER A 113 1.45 3.30 20.32
C SER A 113 0.90 4.21 19.22
N ILE A 114 1.16 5.52 19.23
CA ILE A 114 0.51 6.50 18.35
C ILE A 114 0.64 6.16 16.87
N PHE A 115 1.82 5.71 16.43
CA PHE A 115 2.07 5.33 15.04
C PHE A 115 1.12 4.21 14.60
N ARG A 116 0.98 3.16 15.42
CA ARG A 116 0.05 2.04 15.14
C ARG A 116 -1.39 2.51 15.18
N SER A 117 -1.74 3.38 16.13
CA SER A 117 -3.09 3.95 16.23
C SER A 117 -3.47 4.78 15.00
N GLN A 118 -2.55 5.62 14.50
CA GLN A 118 -2.75 6.40 13.27
C GLN A 118 -2.89 5.50 12.04
N ILE A 119 -2.01 4.50 11.88
CA ILE A 119 -2.11 3.52 10.77
C ILE A 119 -3.47 2.81 10.81
N ASN A 120 -3.88 2.30 11.98
CA ASN A 120 -5.15 1.62 12.15
C ASN A 120 -6.33 2.55 11.85
N PHE A 121 -6.26 3.81 12.25
CA PHE A 121 -7.29 4.81 11.95
C PHE A 121 -7.40 5.09 10.46
N ILE A 122 -6.28 5.33 9.76
CA ILE A 122 -6.24 5.59 8.31
C ILE A 122 -6.83 4.40 7.55
N GLN A 123 -6.44 3.17 7.92
CA GLN A 123 -6.97 1.96 7.30
C GLN A 123 -8.47 1.77 7.56
N LYS A 124 -8.95 1.96 8.79
CA LYS A 124 -10.37 1.80 9.15
C LYS A 124 -11.28 2.87 8.55
N SER A 125 -10.77 4.10 8.40
CA SER A 125 -11.49 5.24 7.82
C SER A 125 -11.51 5.22 6.30
N GLY A 126 -10.63 4.44 5.65
CA GLY A 126 -10.55 4.38 4.19
C GLY A 126 -9.99 5.67 3.57
N ILE A 127 -9.24 6.47 4.34
CA ILE A 127 -8.56 7.65 3.82
C ILE A 127 -7.43 7.17 2.89
N VAL A 128 -7.56 7.47 1.60
CA VAL A 128 -6.64 6.99 0.56
C VAL A 128 -5.37 7.85 0.49
N THR A 129 -5.50 9.14 0.80
CA THR A 129 -4.36 10.08 0.85
C THR A 129 -4.26 10.65 2.27
N ALA A 130 -3.27 10.15 3.00
CA ALA A 130 -2.93 10.63 4.33
C ALA A 130 -1.59 11.39 4.27
N MET A 131 -1.62 12.67 4.63
CA MET A 131 -0.42 13.47 4.82
C MET A 131 -0.09 13.46 6.31
N VAL A 132 1.03 12.83 6.67
CA VAL A 132 1.50 12.77 8.05
C VAL A 132 2.67 13.74 8.19
N GLY A 133 2.45 14.82 8.92
CA GLY A 133 3.49 15.78 9.30
C GLY A 133 4.04 15.47 10.69
N ILE A 134 5.25 15.95 10.96
CA ILE A 134 5.79 16.01 12.31
C ILE A 134 5.41 17.38 12.89
N LEU A 135 5.06 17.43 14.18
CA LEU A 135 4.79 18.67 14.88
C LEU A 135 6.06 19.54 14.85
N ASN A 136 6.05 20.54 13.97
CA ASN A 136 7.11 21.50 13.84
C ASN A 136 6.68 22.81 14.53
N ALA A 137 7.54 23.34 15.39
CA ALA A 137 7.31 24.64 16.01
C ALA A 137 8.09 25.72 15.26
N PRO A 138 7.42 26.67 14.58
CA PRO A 138 8.12 27.76 13.91
C PRO A 138 8.81 28.69 14.94
N PRO A 139 10.00 29.23 14.63
CA PRO A 139 10.68 30.19 15.50
C PRO A 139 9.78 31.34 15.92
N GLY A 140 9.79 31.67 17.22
CA GLY A 140 8.99 32.76 17.81
C GLY A 140 7.60 32.36 18.30
N THR A 141 7.12 31.15 18.00
CA THR A 141 5.83 30.65 18.53
C THR A 141 5.92 30.26 20.01
N ARG A 142 4.76 30.15 20.69
CA ARG A 142 4.71 29.65 22.07
C ARG A 142 5.23 28.22 22.18
N LEU A 143 4.91 27.38 21.20
CA LEU A 143 5.39 26.00 21.13
C LEU A 143 6.91 25.96 20.99
N TYR A 144 7.50 26.81 20.15
CA TYR A 144 8.97 26.88 19.96
C TYR A 144 9.71 27.23 21.26
N LYS A 145 9.13 28.12 22.08
CA LYS A 145 9.69 28.45 23.40
C LYS A 145 9.58 27.31 24.39
N ARG A 146 8.54 26.46 24.28
CA ARG A 146 8.30 25.28 25.13
C ARG A 146 9.26 24.14 24.81
N LEU A 147 9.61 23.94 23.53
CA LEU A 147 10.54 22.91 23.05
C LEU A 147 12.02 23.16 23.42
N ASN A 148 12.27 24.08 24.34
CA ASN A 148 13.60 24.37 24.82
C ASN A 148 14.05 23.24 25.76
N TYR A 149 14.89 22.35 25.24
CA TYR A 149 15.43 21.19 25.96
C TYR A 149 16.69 21.59 26.71
N LEU A 150 16.78 21.31 28.01
CA LEU A 150 18.03 21.50 28.75
C LEU A 150 18.90 20.27 28.53
N ASP A 151 20.02 20.44 27.84
CA ASP A 151 21.05 19.41 27.76
C ASP A 151 21.72 19.27 29.13
N GLU A 152 21.61 18.07 29.73
CA GLU A 152 22.12 17.83 31.08
C GLU A 152 23.65 17.90 31.18
N GLU A 153 24.37 17.68 30.09
CA GLU A 153 25.83 17.65 30.05
C GLU A 153 26.41 19.06 29.89
N THR A 154 25.90 19.83 28.93
CA THR A 154 26.34 21.21 28.68
C THR A 154 25.66 22.23 29.59
N LYS A 155 24.54 21.87 30.23
CA LYS A 155 23.63 22.77 30.95
C LYS A 155 23.09 23.90 30.07
N GLU A 156 23.13 23.72 28.76
CA GLU A 156 22.61 24.68 27.80
C GLU A 156 21.24 24.28 27.30
N HIS A 157 20.48 25.29 26.94
CA HIS A 157 19.15 25.19 26.38
C HIS A 157 19.27 25.02 24.86
N ILE A 158 18.89 23.85 24.35
CA ILE A 158 18.95 23.49 22.92
C ILE A 158 17.57 23.26 22.34
N ILE A 159 17.46 23.43 21.03
CA ILE A 159 16.27 23.07 20.26
C ILE A 159 16.66 21.89 19.38
N PRO A 160 16.06 20.70 19.59
CA PRO A 160 16.44 19.51 18.83
C PRO A 160 16.08 19.70 17.35
N PHE A 161 17.03 19.38 16.47
CA PHE A 161 16.76 19.30 15.04
C PHE A 161 16.04 17.99 14.72
N ILE A 162 14.99 18.07 13.92
CA ILE A 162 14.30 16.90 13.39
C ILE A 162 15.01 16.49 12.10
N ILE A 163 15.45 15.23 12.04
CA ILE A 163 15.87 14.59 10.80
C ILE A 163 14.67 13.80 10.28
N GLU A 164 14.19 14.16 9.09
CA GLU A 164 13.06 13.49 8.42
C GLU A 164 13.58 12.67 7.23
N PRO A 165 13.72 11.35 7.36
CA PRO A 165 13.95 10.47 6.22
C PRO A 165 12.64 10.33 5.41
N SER A 166 12.61 10.92 4.21
CA SER A 166 11.49 10.78 3.29
C SER A 166 11.89 9.90 2.10
N ALA A 167 11.08 8.89 1.78
CA ALA A 167 11.25 8.00 0.64
C ALA A 167 9.93 7.84 -0.12
N GLY A 168 9.98 7.97 -1.45
CA GLY A 168 8.81 7.80 -2.31
C GLY A 168 8.70 6.35 -2.79
N VAL A 169 7.58 5.69 -2.47
CA VAL A 169 7.33 4.28 -2.82
C VAL A 169 7.42 4.05 -4.33
N ASP A 170 6.85 4.94 -5.15
CA ASP A 170 6.84 4.83 -6.61
C ASP A 170 8.26 4.83 -7.19
N ARG A 171 9.14 5.69 -6.67
CA ARG A 171 10.54 5.77 -7.11
C ARG A 171 11.32 4.55 -6.66
N SER A 172 11.06 4.03 -5.46
CA SER A 172 11.67 2.79 -4.99
C SER A 172 11.26 1.61 -5.87
N VAL A 173 9.97 1.49 -6.23
CA VAL A 173 9.48 0.43 -7.14
C VAL A 173 10.15 0.54 -8.50
N LEU A 174 10.19 1.74 -9.10
CA LEU A 174 10.87 1.94 -10.38
C LEU A 174 12.36 1.59 -10.31
N ALA A 175 13.05 1.99 -9.24
CA ALA A 175 14.45 1.66 -9.04
C ALA A 175 14.68 0.14 -8.97
N PHE A 176 13.83 -0.60 -8.23
CA PHE A 176 13.92 -2.07 -8.18
C PHE A 176 13.64 -2.72 -9.53
N LEU A 177 12.69 -2.20 -10.31
CA LEU A 177 12.43 -2.73 -11.66
C LEU A 177 13.60 -2.47 -12.61
N CYS A 178 14.19 -1.29 -12.57
CA CYS A 178 15.35 -0.96 -13.40
C CYS A 178 16.59 -1.78 -13.03
N ASP A 179 16.83 -2.02 -11.74
CA ASP A 179 17.96 -2.82 -11.25
C ASP A 179 17.78 -4.32 -11.55
N ALA A 180 16.55 -4.82 -11.46
CA ALA A 180 16.24 -6.23 -11.71
C ALA A 180 16.16 -6.59 -13.19
N TYR A 181 15.96 -5.63 -14.09
CA TYR A 181 15.76 -5.90 -15.52
C TYR A 181 17.02 -6.41 -16.19
N ASP A 182 16.90 -7.55 -16.86
CA ASP A 182 17.98 -8.11 -17.69
C ASP A 182 17.44 -8.75 -18.98
N GLU A 183 18.33 -8.83 -19.97
CA GLU A 183 18.11 -9.43 -21.28
C GLU A 183 19.23 -10.43 -21.60
N GLU A 184 18.93 -11.73 -21.53
CA GLU A 184 19.88 -12.79 -21.81
C GLU A 184 19.62 -13.44 -23.18
N PRO A 185 20.66 -13.83 -23.95
CA PRO A 185 20.46 -14.62 -25.15
C PRO A 185 20.03 -16.05 -24.80
N ASP A 186 18.91 -16.53 -25.34
CA ASP A 186 18.45 -17.92 -25.20
C ASP A 186 18.10 -18.49 -26.57
N LYS A 187 19.05 -19.26 -27.12
CA LYS A 187 19.03 -19.85 -28.47
C LYS A 187 18.92 -18.76 -29.55
N GLU A 188 17.77 -18.66 -30.20
CA GLU A 188 17.49 -17.71 -31.29
C GLU A 188 16.61 -16.54 -30.83
N GLU A 189 16.24 -16.49 -29.54
CA GLU A 189 15.38 -15.46 -28.95
C GLU A 189 16.07 -14.75 -27.79
N ILE A 190 15.58 -13.55 -27.45
CA ILE A 190 16.01 -12.81 -26.26
C ILE A 190 15.11 -13.22 -25.09
N ARG A 191 15.72 -13.47 -23.93
CA ARG A 191 15.05 -13.74 -22.67
C ARG A 191 15.07 -12.49 -21.80
N VAL A 192 13.91 -11.88 -21.67
CA VAL A 192 13.67 -10.80 -20.71
C VAL A 192 13.32 -11.42 -19.37
N LEU A 193 13.97 -10.96 -18.31
CA LEU A 193 13.66 -11.38 -16.95
C LEU A 193 13.84 -10.24 -15.94
N LEU A 194 13.21 -10.41 -14.77
CA LEU A 194 13.41 -9.54 -13.62
C LEU A 194 14.07 -10.32 -12.48
N HIS A 195 15.32 -10.00 -12.14
CA HIS A 195 16.08 -10.52 -10.99
C HIS A 195 15.57 -10.00 -9.63
N LEU A 196 14.25 -9.88 -9.46
CA LEU A 196 13.66 -9.43 -8.21
C LEU A 196 14.07 -10.37 -7.06
N HIS A 197 14.50 -9.78 -5.95
CA HIS A 197 14.72 -10.54 -4.72
C HIS A 197 13.44 -11.32 -4.36
N PRO A 198 13.52 -12.58 -3.87
CA PRO A 198 12.34 -13.40 -3.58
C PRO A 198 11.30 -12.71 -2.69
N THR A 199 11.72 -11.85 -1.76
CA THR A 199 10.83 -11.02 -0.92
C THR A 199 10.03 -9.98 -1.70
N LEU A 200 10.58 -9.42 -2.77
CA LEU A 200 9.96 -8.38 -3.61
C LEU A 200 9.13 -8.95 -4.76
N ALA A 201 9.44 -10.16 -5.24
CA ALA A 201 8.76 -10.77 -6.39
C ALA A 201 7.22 -10.82 -6.20
N PRO A 202 6.40 -10.38 -7.17
CA PRO A 202 4.94 -10.31 -7.01
C PRO A 202 4.31 -11.70 -6.83
N ILE A 203 4.86 -12.70 -7.53
CA ILE A 203 4.52 -14.11 -7.42
C ILE A 203 5.76 -14.85 -6.91
N LYS A 204 5.60 -15.69 -5.89
CA LYS A 204 6.71 -16.45 -5.28
C LYS A 204 6.91 -17.78 -5.98
N VAL A 205 5.81 -18.44 -6.34
CA VAL A 205 5.83 -19.76 -6.97
C VAL A 205 4.78 -19.85 -8.07
N ALA A 206 5.16 -20.35 -9.24
CA ALA A 206 4.23 -20.69 -10.31
C ALA A 206 4.06 -22.20 -10.43
N VAL A 207 2.83 -22.70 -10.55
CA VAL A 207 2.51 -24.13 -10.68
C VAL A 207 2.07 -24.42 -12.11
N LEU A 208 2.86 -25.22 -12.83
CA LEU A 208 2.81 -25.36 -14.29
C LEU A 208 2.73 -26.84 -14.70
N PRO A 209 1.55 -27.39 -15.09
CA PRO A 209 1.49 -28.76 -15.61
C PRO A 209 2.17 -28.85 -16.98
N LEU A 210 2.97 -29.88 -17.26
CA LEU A 210 3.70 -30.01 -18.54
C LEU A 210 2.75 -29.99 -19.75
N SER A 211 1.55 -30.55 -19.60
CA SER A 211 0.49 -30.59 -20.61
C SER A 211 -0.89 -30.41 -19.98
N ARG A 212 -1.89 -30.03 -20.79
CA ARG A 212 -3.30 -29.87 -20.38
C ARG A 212 -4.06 -31.19 -20.21
N ARG A 213 -3.37 -32.32 -20.14
CA ARG A 213 -4.03 -33.61 -19.89
C ARG A 213 -4.63 -33.61 -18.50
N GLU A 214 -5.86 -34.10 -18.40
CA GLU A 214 -6.71 -34.00 -17.21
C GLU A 214 -6.01 -34.51 -15.94
N LYS A 215 -5.28 -35.63 -16.03
CA LYS A 215 -4.52 -36.19 -14.90
C LYS A 215 -3.45 -35.23 -14.36
N LEU A 216 -2.68 -34.58 -15.24
CA LEU A 216 -1.64 -33.62 -14.84
C LEU A 216 -2.26 -32.35 -14.27
N VAL A 217 -3.31 -31.87 -14.92
CA VAL A 217 -4.06 -30.68 -14.49
C VAL A 217 -4.65 -30.90 -13.10
N ALA A 218 -5.20 -32.09 -12.81
CA ALA A 218 -5.74 -32.42 -11.50
C ALA A 218 -4.68 -32.38 -10.41
N VAL A 219 -3.50 -32.98 -10.63
CA VAL A 219 -2.38 -32.95 -9.67
C VAL A 219 -1.85 -31.52 -9.49
N ALA A 220 -1.65 -30.78 -10.58
CA ALA A 220 -1.18 -29.40 -10.52
C ALA A 220 -2.16 -28.47 -9.76
N LYS A 221 -3.47 -28.65 -9.97
CA LYS A 221 -4.50 -27.89 -9.22
C LYS A 221 -4.53 -28.26 -7.74
N LYS A 222 -4.29 -29.52 -7.40
CA LYS A 222 -4.15 -29.96 -6.00
C LYS A 222 -2.95 -29.29 -5.34
N ILE A 223 -1.77 -29.36 -5.96
CA ILE A 223 -0.55 -28.71 -5.47
C ILE A 223 -0.74 -27.20 -5.33
N TYR A 224 -1.36 -26.57 -6.33
CA TYR A 224 -1.70 -25.14 -6.26
C TYR A 224 -2.60 -24.83 -5.05
N ALA A 225 -3.66 -25.62 -4.81
CA ALA A 225 -4.54 -25.43 -3.67
C ALA A 225 -3.79 -25.59 -2.33
N ASP A 226 -2.87 -26.55 -2.25
CA ASP A 226 -2.10 -26.85 -1.03
C ASP A 226 -1.08 -25.76 -0.70
N LEU A 227 -0.47 -25.12 -1.72
CA LEU A 227 0.55 -24.07 -1.53
C LEU A 227 -0.04 -22.66 -1.37
N ARG A 228 -1.26 -22.42 -1.88
CA ARG A 228 -1.91 -21.10 -1.87
C ARG A 228 -2.03 -20.42 -0.49
N PRO A 229 -2.23 -21.13 0.63
CA PRO A 229 -2.28 -20.52 1.95
C PRO A 229 -0.95 -19.93 2.44
N ASN A 230 0.18 -20.29 1.80
CA ASN A 230 1.50 -19.92 2.27
C ASN A 230 2.13 -18.76 1.50
N TRP A 231 1.84 -18.63 0.21
CA TRP A 231 2.47 -17.63 -0.66
C TRP A 231 1.53 -17.09 -1.73
N MET A 232 1.88 -15.93 -2.28
CA MET A 232 1.34 -15.47 -3.56
C MET A 232 1.84 -16.39 -4.67
N ILE A 233 0.93 -17.17 -5.24
CA ILE A 233 1.25 -18.17 -6.27
C ILE A 233 0.34 -18.05 -7.49
N GLN A 234 0.84 -18.49 -8.64
CA GLN A 234 0.10 -18.48 -9.90
C GLN A 234 -0.01 -19.90 -10.48
N TYR A 235 -1.17 -20.22 -11.06
CA TYR A 235 -1.36 -21.43 -11.85
C TYR A 235 -1.48 -21.06 -13.33
N ASP A 236 -0.81 -21.80 -14.21
CA ASP A 236 -0.88 -21.57 -15.65
C ASP A 236 -0.69 -22.88 -16.43
N ASP A 237 -1.70 -23.27 -17.20
CA ASP A 237 -1.68 -24.40 -18.15
C ASP A 237 -1.75 -23.93 -19.61
N THR A 238 -1.56 -22.64 -19.86
CA THR A 238 -1.66 -22.03 -21.18
C THR A 238 -0.40 -22.19 -22.00
N GLN A 239 -0.56 -22.53 -23.29
CA GLN A 239 0.56 -22.65 -24.23
C GLN A 239 1.63 -23.68 -23.81
N SER A 240 2.79 -23.67 -24.47
CA SER A 240 3.89 -24.59 -24.16
C SER A 240 4.54 -24.24 -22.80
N ILE A 241 5.20 -25.22 -22.17
CA ILE A 241 5.89 -25.02 -20.90
C ILE A 241 6.97 -23.93 -20.98
N GLY A 242 7.71 -23.86 -22.11
CA GLY A 242 8.73 -22.84 -22.33
C GLY A 242 8.15 -21.42 -22.30
N ARG A 243 7.01 -21.19 -22.96
CA ARG A 243 6.35 -19.87 -22.95
C ARG A 243 5.82 -19.50 -21.56
N ARG A 244 5.42 -20.49 -20.76
CA ARG A 244 5.02 -20.26 -19.37
C ARG A 244 6.21 -19.87 -18.50
N TYR A 245 7.35 -20.55 -18.64
CA TYR A 245 8.58 -20.12 -17.97
C TYR A 245 8.97 -18.70 -18.37
N ARG A 246 8.95 -18.36 -19.67
CA ARG A 246 9.25 -16.98 -20.11
C ARG A 246 8.35 -15.93 -19.47
N ARG A 247 7.04 -16.17 -19.42
CA ARG A 247 6.09 -15.24 -18.77
C ARG A 247 6.36 -15.09 -17.26
N GLN A 248 6.81 -16.15 -16.60
CA GLN A 248 7.15 -16.12 -15.18
C GLN A 248 8.51 -15.42 -14.93
N ASP A 249 9.47 -15.61 -15.82
CA ASP A 249 10.76 -14.92 -15.80
C ASP A 249 10.57 -13.41 -16.01
N GLU A 250 9.72 -13.00 -16.97
CA GLU A 250 9.38 -11.59 -17.27
C GLU A 250 8.76 -10.83 -16.09
N ILE A 251 8.03 -11.52 -15.21
CA ILE A 251 7.43 -10.92 -14.00
C ILE A 251 8.26 -11.17 -12.73
N GLY A 252 9.43 -11.78 -12.88
CA GLY A 252 10.40 -12.01 -11.82
C GLY A 252 10.02 -13.08 -10.79
N THR A 253 9.18 -14.05 -11.17
CA THR A 253 8.81 -15.17 -10.29
C THR A 253 10.03 -16.06 -10.03
N PRO A 254 10.48 -16.24 -8.76
CA PRO A 254 11.75 -16.89 -8.47
C PRO A 254 11.72 -18.40 -8.69
N LEU A 255 10.58 -19.07 -8.45
CA LEU A 255 10.48 -20.54 -8.53
C LEU A 255 9.27 -20.99 -9.35
N CYS A 256 9.47 -21.95 -10.25
CA CYS A 256 8.40 -22.61 -10.98
C CYS A 256 8.35 -24.10 -10.64
N VAL A 257 7.18 -24.60 -10.23
CA VAL A 257 6.91 -26.01 -9.96
C VAL A 257 6.24 -26.63 -11.18
N THR A 258 6.88 -27.60 -11.79
CA THR A 258 6.40 -28.30 -12.99
C THR A 258 5.98 -29.73 -12.66
N ILE A 259 4.80 -30.09 -13.15
CA ILE A 259 4.21 -31.43 -12.99
C ILE A 259 4.29 -32.13 -14.35
N ASP A 260 5.12 -33.17 -14.45
CA ASP A 260 5.33 -33.94 -15.68
C ASP A 260 4.61 -35.29 -15.64
N PHE A 261 4.73 -36.07 -16.71
CA PHE A 261 4.10 -37.40 -16.78
C PHE A 261 4.62 -38.37 -15.72
N GLN A 262 5.90 -38.26 -15.38
CA GLN A 262 6.55 -39.13 -14.41
C GLN A 262 6.08 -38.76 -12.98
N SER A 263 5.67 -37.51 -12.73
CA SER A 263 5.03 -37.09 -11.46
C SER A 263 3.80 -37.92 -11.08
N LEU A 264 3.11 -38.52 -12.07
CA LEU A 264 1.96 -39.41 -11.82
C LEU A 264 2.36 -40.81 -11.32
N GLU A 265 3.63 -41.17 -11.47
CA GLU A 265 4.19 -42.48 -11.11
C GLU A 265 5.09 -42.40 -9.88
N ASP A 266 5.90 -41.34 -9.77
CA ASP A 266 6.91 -41.20 -8.71
C ASP A 266 6.53 -40.23 -7.58
N GLU A 267 5.38 -39.57 -7.67
CA GLU A 267 4.91 -38.54 -6.73
C GLU A 267 5.93 -37.41 -6.48
N GLN A 268 6.74 -37.09 -7.50
CA GLN A 268 7.72 -36.01 -7.45
C GLN A 268 7.40 -34.91 -8.46
N VAL A 269 7.82 -33.69 -8.16
CA VAL A 269 7.71 -32.53 -9.05
C VAL A 269 9.05 -31.87 -9.26
N THR A 270 9.17 -31.12 -10.35
CA THR A 270 10.40 -30.38 -10.65
C THR A 270 10.25 -28.94 -10.22
N ILE A 271 11.17 -28.44 -9.40
CA ILE A 271 11.32 -27.01 -9.14
C ILE A 271 12.37 -26.49 -10.10
N ARG A 272 12.04 -25.43 -10.85
CA ARG A 272 12.97 -24.63 -11.65
C ARG A 272 13.22 -23.29 -10.96
N GLU A 273 14.47 -22.91 -10.84
CA GLU A 273 14.90 -21.59 -10.38
C GLU A 273 15.01 -20.60 -11.55
N ARG A 274 14.65 -19.33 -11.31
CA ARG A 274 14.59 -18.29 -12.33
C ARG A 274 15.97 -17.96 -12.90
N ASP A 275 16.92 -17.56 -12.08
CA ASP A 275 18.18 -16.94 -12.52
C ASP A 275 19.07 -17.96 -13.26
N THR A 276 19.36 -19.08 -12.62
CA THR A 276 20.24 -20.14 -13.12
C THR A 276 19.57 -21.09 -14.11
N MET A 277 18.22 -21.10 -14.16
CA MET A 277 17.42 -22.12 -14.86
C MET A 277 17.63 -23.56 -14.35
N ASN A 278 18.34 -23.75 -13.25
CA ASN A 278 18.58 -25.07 -12.65
C ASN A 278 17.26 -25.71 -12.21
N GLN A 279 17.25 -27.04 -12.25
CA GLN A 279 16.08 -27.85 -11.93
C GLN A 279 16.42 -28.93 -10.92
N ILE A 280 15.60 -29.06 -9.89
CA ILE A 280 15.68 -30.14 -8.90
C ILE A 280 14.36 -30.90 -8.86
N ARG A 281 14.43 -32.22 -8.68
CA ARG A 281 13.25 -33.08 -8.53
C ARG A 281 13.03 -33.34 -7.04
N VAL A 282 11.83 -33.07 -6.55
CA VAL A 282 11.50 -33.18 -5.13
C VAL A 282 10.18 -33.93 -4.93
N PRO A 283 10.09 -34.78 -3.89
CA PRO A 283 8.81 -35.37 -3.46
C PRO A 283 7.75 -34.31 -3.16
N ILE A 284 6.51 -34.57 -3.57
CA ILE A 284 5.38 -33.64 -3.37
C ILE A 284 5.15 -33.34 -1.88
N ASN A 285 5.38 -34.31 -0.99
CA ASN A 285 5.26 -34.13 0.45
C ASN A 285 6.32 -33.18 1.05
N GLU A 286 7.51 -33.10 0.46
CA GLU A 286 8.60 -32.21 0.91
C GLU A 286 8.60 -30.85 0.21
N LEU A 287 7.76 -30.69 -0.83
CA LEU A 287 7.71 -29.49 -1.68
C LEU A 287 7.60 -28.19 -0.88
N ARG A 288 6.71 -28.14 0.11
CA ARG A 288 6.51 -26.94 0.94
C ARG A 288 7.77 -26.58 1.73
N THR A 289 8.44 -27.57 2.32
CA THR A 289 9.66 -27.38 3.09
C THR A 289 10.78 -26.86 2.19
N THR A 290 10.97 -27.48 1.04
CA THR A 290 11.99 -27.06 0.07
C THR A 290 11.72 -25.65 -0.46
N LEU A 291 10.49 -25.33 -0.86
CA LEU A 291 10.14 -23.97 -1.32
C LEU A 291 10.40 -22.92 -0.23
N THR A 292 10.09 -23.24 1.04
CA THR A 292 10.36 -22.33 2.17
C THR A 292 11.86 -22.05 2.30
N ALA A 293 12.70 -23.09 2.25
CA ALA A 293 14.15 -22.96 2.36
C ALA A 293 14.73 -22.12 1.20
N LYS A 294 14.37 -22.46 -0.05
CA LYS A 294 14.87 -21.72 -1.23
C LYS A 294 14.40 -20.26 -1.25
N LEU A 295 13.13 -19.98 -0.91
CA LEU A 295 12.63 -18.60 -0.83
C LEU A 295 13.26 -17.79 0.33
N SER A 296 13.80 -18.45 1.35
CA SER A 296 14.51 -17.81 2.47
C SER A 296 15.98 -17.47 2.17
N GLY A 297 16.48 -17.85 0.98
CA GLY A 297 17.85 -17.55 0.54
C GLY A 297 18.81 -18.75 0.58
N GLU A 298 18.31 -19.97 0.80
CA GLU A 298 19.14 -21.16 0.65
C GLU A 298 19.57 -21.31 -0.83
N ALA A 299 20.87 -21.51 -1.07
CA ALA A 299 21.41 -21.71 -2.41
C ALA A 299 20.68 -22.86 -3.12
N PHE A 300 20.37 -22.67 -4.41
CA PHE A 300 19.55 -23.65 -5.13
C PHE A 300 20.25 -25.01 -5.29
N ASP A 301 21.59 -24.99 -5.41
CA ASP A 301 22.42 -26.18 -5.62
C ASP A 301 22.64 -27.03 -4.36
N THR A 302 22.20 -26.59 -3.17
CA THR A 302 22.24 -27.45 -1.98
C THR A 302 21.22 -28.56 -2.10
N GLN A 303 21.70 -29.81 -1.95
CA GLN A 303 20.83 -30.98 -1.91
C GLN A 303 19.82 -30.84 -0.76
N PRO A 304 18.54 -31.22 -0.97
CA PRO A 304 17.53 -31.15 0.08
C PRO A 304 17.92 -31.90 1.36
N LEU A 305 17.44 -31.45 2.51
CA LEU A 305 17.78 -32.04 3.83
C LEU A 305 17.38 -33.53 3.98
N TRP A 306 16.51 -34.05 3.11
CA TRP A 306 16.07 -35.45 3.13
C TRP A 306 16.93 -36.39 2.26
N THR A 307 17.93 -35.86 1.55
CA THR A 307 18.86 -36.66 0.73
C THR A 307 20.05 -37.23 1.52
N THR A 308 20.09 -37.02 2.84
CA THR A 308 21.01 -37.64 3.82
C THR A 308 20.26 -38.58 4.75
#